data_AF-A0A388Q5H6-F1
#
_entry.id   AF-A0A388Q5H6-F1
#
_cell.length_a   1.000
_cell.length_b   1.000
_cell.length_c   1.000
_cell.angle_alpha   90.00
_cell.angle_beta   90.00
_cell.angle_gamma   90.00
#
_symmetry.space_group_name_H-M   'P 1'
#
loop_
_entity.id
_entity.type
_entity.pdbx_description
1 polymer ?
#
loop_
_entity_poly.entity_id
_entity_poly.type
_entity_poly.pdbx_seq_one_letter_code
_entity_poly.pdbx_strand_id
1 'polypeptide(L)'
;FSLNDRTRTFLKVQDGCDYTCSFCTIPLARGHSRSDTVQGVLDNVKELANTGVQEIVLTGVNLGDFGKGYNGARQREENFFDLVKALDEQSTVPRSGYLRLSLIY
;
A
#
# COMPACT_ATOMS: atom_id res chain seq x y z
N PHE A 1 18.11 26.11 2.77
CA PHE A 1 16.66 26.29 2.87
C PHE A 1 15.98 25.01 2.42
N SER A 2 15.62 24.12 3.35
CA SER A 2 14.75 22.98 3.03
C SER A 2 13.32 23.44 3.23
N LEU A 3 12.71 23.94 2.15
CA LEU A 3 11.30 24.35 2.15
C LEU A 3 10.44 23.12 2.41
N ASN A 4 9.56 23.30 3.38
CA ASN A 4 8.92 22.30 4.19
C ASN A 4 7.68 21.72 3.49
N ASP A 5 7.84 21.11 2.31
CA ASP A 5 6.70 20.60 1.54
C ASP A 5 6.60 19.07 1.67
N ARG A 6 5.98 18.59 2.75
CA ARG A 6 5.70 17.14 2.95
C ARG A 6 4.54 16.71 2.06
N THR A 7 4.71 16.82 0.74
CA THR A 7 3.74 16.37 -0.27
C THR A 7 3.80 14.86 -0.49
N ARG A 8 4.81 14.18 0.07
CA ARG A 8 4.93 12.71 0.09
C ARG A 8 4.35 12.13 1.37
N THR A 9 3.51 11.09 1.23
CA THR A 9 3.01 10.26 2.33
C THR A 9 3.27 8.77 2.08
N PHE A 10 3.29 7.96 3.15
CA PHE A 10 3.41 6.51 3.07
C PHE A 10 2.06 5.88 3.41
N LEU A 11 1.51 5.08 2.50
CA LEU A 11 0.30 4.33 2.70
C LEU A 11 0.66 2.86 2.90
N LYS A 12 0.43 2.33 4.10
CA LYS A 12 0.67 0.92 4.40
C LYS A 12 -0.52 0.09 3.94
N VAL A 13 -0.29 -0.76 2.95
CA VAL A 13 -1.35 -1.59 2.34
C VAL A 13 -1.30 -3.05 2.80
N GLN A 14 -0.18 -3.48 3.37
CA GLN A 14 0.05 -4.85 3.86
C GLN A 14 0.89 -4.81 5.14
N ASP A 15 0.64 -5.73 6.07
CA ASP A 15 1.39 -5.87 7.31
C ASP A 15 1.48 -7.35 7.74
N GLY A 16 2.49 -7.69 8.55
CA GLY A 16 2.78 -9.08 8.93
C GLY A 16 3.39 -9.90 7.79
N CYS A 17 3.76 -11.14 8.09
CA CYS A 17 4.35 -12.06 7.12
C CYS A 17 4.18 -13.50 7.59
N ASP A 18 3.78 -14.40 6.68
CA ASP A 18 3.62 -15.83 7.00
C ASP A 18 4.91 -16.64 6.76
N TYR A 19 5.99 -15.99 6.33
CA TYR A 19 7.25 -16.64 6.02
C TYR A 19 8.10 -16.79 7.28
N THR A 20 8.53 -18.01 7.56
CA THR A 20 9.44 -18.33 8.67
C THR A 20 10.90 -18.24 8.23
N CYS A 21 11.40 -17.01 8.08
CA CYS A 21 12.80 -16.79 7.75
C CYS A 21 13.69 -16.95 9.00
N SER A 22 14.83 -17.61 8.88
CA SER A 22 15.76 -17.91 9.98
C SER A 22 16.29 -16.67 10.73
N PHE A 23 16.25 -15.50 10.07
CA PHE A 23 16.78 -14.24 10.58
C PHE A 23 15.69 -13.22 10.94
N CYS A 24 14.41 -13.51 10.66
CA CYS A 24 13.36 -12.49 10.67
C CYS A 24 12.41 -12.65 11.86
N THR A 25 12.27 -11.62 12.69
CA THR A 25 11.33 -11.60 13.84
C THR A 25 9.92 -11.15 13.45
N ILE A 26 9.68 -10.79 12.19
CA ILE A 26 8.40 -10.22 11.74
C ILE A 26 7.17 -11.08 12.08
N PRO A 27 7.16 -12.42 11.84
CA PRO A 27 5.98 -13.22 12.18
C PRO A 27 5.62 -13.13 13.68
N LEU A 28 6.62 -13.02 14.55
CA LEU A 28 6.43 -12.86 16.00
C LEU A 28 5.98 -11.44 16.38
N ALA A 29 6.55 -10.41 15.75
CA ALA A 29 6.31 -9.01 16.13
C ALA A 29 5.06 -8.40 15.48
N ARG A 30 4.70 -8.83 14.27
CA ARG A 30 3.63 -8.25 13.44
C ARG A 30 2.49 -9.24 13.17
N GLY A 31 2.66 -10.51 13.52
CA GLY A 31 1.69 -11.57 13.28
C GLY A 31 1.61 -12.01 11.82
N HIS A 32 0.53 -12.73 11.52
CA HIS A 32 0.22 -13.23 10.19
C HIS A 32 0.08 -12.11 9.16
N SER A 33 0.35 -12.48 7.92
CA SER A 33 0.22 -11.59 6.77
C SER A 33 -1.25 -11.19 6.57
N ARG A 34 -1.50 -9.89 6.55
CA ARG A 34 -2.82 -9.30 6.31
C ARG A 34 -2.67 -8.07 5.44
N SER A 35 -3.72 -7.74 4.71
CA SER A 35 -3.74 -6.57 3.86
C SER A 35 -5.09 -5.88 3.90
N ASP A 36 -5.11 -4.63 3.47
CA ASP A 36 -6.34 -4.00 3.03
C ASP A 36 -6.88 -4.70 1.76
N THR A 37 -8.09 -4.36 1.34
CA THR A 37 -8.65 -4.71 0.03
C THR A 37 -8.21 -3.68 -1.02
N VAL A 38 -8.27 -4.03 -2.30
CA VAL A 38 -8.00 -3.08 -3.38
C VAL A 38 -8.89 -1.86 -3.23
N GLN A 39 -10.19 -2.07 -3.00
CA GLN A 39 -11.14 -0.97 -2.82
C GLN A 39 -10.78 -0.07 -1.62
N GLY A 40 -10.42 -0.66 -0.47
CA GLY A 40 -10.01 0.12 0.70
C GLY A 40 -8.76 0.97 0.44
N VAL A 41 -7.76 0.42 -0.28
CA VAL A 41 -6.58 1.19 -0.68
C VAL A 41 -6.95 2.33 -1.63
N LEU A 42 -7.83 2.10 -2.60
CA LEU A 42 -8.28 3.15 -3.54
C LEU A 42 -8.98 4.28 -2.82
N ASP A 43 -9.83 3.98 -1.83
CA ASP A 43 -10.54 5.00 -1.07
C ASP A 43 -9.57 5.80 -0.17
N ASN A 44 -8.62 5.13 0.48
CA ASN A 44 -7.52 5.80 1.19
C ASN A 44 -6.70 6.73 0.26
N VAL A 45 -6.39 6.27 -0.96
CA VAL A 45 -5.66 7.08 -1.94
C VAL A 45 -6.47 8.32 -2.36
N LYS A 46 -7.78 8.19 -2.60
CA LYS A 46 -8.65 9.33 -2.92
C LYS A 46 -8.70 10.33 -1.77
N GLU A 47 -8.84 9.87 -0.53
CA GLU A 47 -8.83 10.73 0.64
C GLU A 47 -7.51 11.50 0.75
N LEU A 48 -6.38 10.79 0.64
CA LEU A 48 -5.05 11.41 0.68
C LEU A 48 -4.84 12.41 -0.46
N ALA A 49 -5.29 12.10 -1.67
CA ALA A 49 -5.20 13.01 -2.81
C ALA A 49 -5.94 14.35 -2.58
N ASN A 50 -7.02 14.33 -1.78
CA ASN A 50 -7.76 15.53 -1.40
C ASN A 50 -7.07 16.38 -0.32
N THR A 51 -5.97 15.89 0.29
CA THR A 51 -5.24 16.60 1.36
C THR A 51 -4.04 17.43 0.89
N GLY A 52 -3.83 17.54 -0.44
CA GLY A 52 -2.67 18.25 -1.00
C GLY A 52 -1.40 17.40 -1.10
N VAL A 53 -1.50 16.08 -0.81
CA VAL A 53 -0.46 15.10 -1.08
C VAL A 53 -0.27 14.94 -2.59
N GLN A 54 0.99 14.98 -3.03
CA GLN A 54 1.40 14.82 -4.43
C GLN A 54 2.10 13.48 -4.70
N GLU A 55 2.53 12.77 -3.67
CA GLU A 55 3.15 11.46 -3.81
C GLU A 55 2.67 10.52 -2.70
N ILE A 56 2.16 9.34 -3.10
CA ILE A 56 1.80 8.27 -2.19
C ILE A 56 2.76 7.11 -2.42
N VAL A 57 3.49 6.73 -1.39
CA VAL A 57 4.37 5.57 -1.41
C VAL A 57 3.61 4.40 -0.80
N LEU A 58 3.29 3.37 -1.59
CA LEU A 58 2.69 2.16 -1.03
C LEU A 58 3.77 1.36 -0.32
N THR A 59 3.44 0.89 0.87
CA THR A 59 4.37 0.15 1.74
C THR A 59 3.74 -1.11 2.29
N GLY A 60 4.57 -2.10 2.56
CA GLY A 60 4.17 -3.34 3.22
C GLY A 60 5.39 -4.09 3.74
N VAL A 61 5.15 -5.11 4.55
CA VAL A 61 6.19 -5.99 5.06
C VAL A 61 6.64 -6.97 3.98
N ASN A 62 5.68 -7.53 3.24
CA ASN A 62 5.89 -8.35 2.05
C ASN A 62 4.73 -8.10 1.08
N LEU A 63 4.90 -7.16 0.15
CA LEU A 63 3.84 -6.73 -0.78
C LEU A 63 3.37 -7.87 -1.70
N GLY A 64 4.22 -8.85 -1.99
CA GLY A 64 3.84 -10.05 -2.74
C GLY A 64 2.79 -10.91 -2.03
N ASP A 65 2.50 -10.60 -0.77
CA ASP A 65 1.55 -11.26 0.10
C ASP A 65 0.22 -10.49 0.28
N PHE A 66 0.07 -9.35 -0.40
CA PHE A 66 -1.19 -8.61 -0.47
C PHE A 66 -2.34 -9.48 -1.01
N GLY A 67 -3.55 -9.23 -0.50
CA GLY A 67 -4.79 -9.90 -0.92
C GLY A 67 -5.32 -10.94 0.07
N LYS A 68 -4.71 -11.05 1.26
CA LYS A 68 -5.14 -11.95 2.33
C LYS A 68 -6.22 -11.33 3.24
N GLY A 69 -6.61 -10.08 2.96
CA GLY A 69 -7.59 -9.34 3.75
C GLY A 69 -7.14 -9.04 5.18
N TYR A 70 -7.98 -8.35 5.93
CA TYR A 70 -7.65 -7.81 7.25
C TYR A 70 -7.32 -8.86 8.31
N ASN A 71 -7.91 -10.06 8.19
CA ASN A 71 -7.75 -11.14 9.16
C ASN A 71 -6.69 -12.18 8.75
N GLY A 72 -6.02 -12.02 7.60
CA GLY A 72 -4.97 -12.92 7.15
C GLY A 72 -5.47 -14.30 6.71
N ALA A 73 -6.31 -14.33 5.68
CA ALA A 73 -6.85 -15.56 5.11
C ALA A 73 -5.78 -16.37 4.34
N ARG A 74 -5.95 -17.69 4.31
CA ARG A 74 -5.13 -18.59 3.48
C ARG A 74 -5.41 -18.45 1.98
N GLN A 75 -6.64 -18.11 1.62
CA GLN A 75 -7.03 -17.83 0.24
C GLN A 75 -6.90 -16.34 -0.03
N ARG A 76 -6.39 -16.01 -1.22
CA ARG A 76 -6.29 -14.64 -1.71
C ARG A 76 -7.51 -14.35 -2.58
N GLU A 77 -8.26 -13.30 -2.26
CA GLU A 77 -9.38 -12.84 -3.09
C GLU A 77 -8.91 -11.86 -4.16
N GLU A 78 -7.85 -11.11 -3.84
CA GLU A 78 -7.21 -10.12 -4.70
C GLU A 78 -5.69 -10.34 -4.66
N ASN A 79 -4.92 -9.62 -5.47
CA ASN A 79 -3.47 -9.64 -5.36
C ASN A 79 -2.86 -8.25 -5.62
N PHE A 80 -1.56 -8.14 -5.40
CA PHE A 80 -0.84 -6.88 -5.56
C PHE A 80 -0.88 -6.32 -6.99
N PHE A 81 -0.93 -7.19 -8.01
CA PHE A 81 -1.07 -6.76 -9.40
C PHE A 81 -2.44 -6.13 -9.65
N ASP A 82 -3.53 -6.69 -9.10
CA ASP A 82 -4.87 -6.10 -9.20
C ASP A 82 -4.91 -4.70 -8.57
N LEU A 83 -4.24 -4.52 -7.43
CA LEU A 83 -4.10 -3.21 -6.79
C LEU A 83 -3.39 -2.20 -7.70
N VAL A 84 -2.22 -2.57 -8.23
CA VAL A 84 -1.44 -1.68 -9.12
C VAL A 84 -2.25 -1.33 -10.37
N LYS A 85 -2.93 -2.31 -10.97
CA LYS A 85 -3.79 -2.10 -12.13
C LYS A 85 -4.94 -1.12 -11.82
N ALA A 86 -5.62 -1.31 -10.71
CA ALA A 86 -6.74 -0.44 -10.32
C ALA A 86 -6.28 1.00 -10.00
N LEU A 87 -5.08 1.16 -9.45
CA LEU A 87 -4.47 2.48 -9.23
C LEU A 87 -4.05 3.16 -10.53
N ASP A 88 -3.51 2.41 -11.49
CA ASP A 88 -3.15 2.91 -12.82
C ASP A 88 -4.39 3.47 -13.54
N GLU A 89 -5.49 2.72 -13.53
CA GLU A 89 -6.79 3.14 -14.09
C GLU A 89 -7.31 4.46 -13.48
N GLN A 90 -7.08 4.70 -12.18
CA GLN A 90 -7.49 5.94 -11.49
C GLN A 90 -6.50 7.10 -11.64
N SER A 91 -5.24 6.83 -11.92
CA SER A 91 -4.20 7.85 -12.07
C SER A 91 -4.32 8.71 -13.34
N THR A 92 -5.27 8.36 -14.23
CA THR A 92 -5.58 9.11 -15.47
C THR A 92 -6.39 10.41 -15.21
N VAL A 93 -6.71 10.77 -13.96
CA VAL A 93 -7.51 11.96 -13.64
C VAL A 93 -6.61 13.22 -13.51
N PRO A 94 -6.76 14.24 -14.38
CA PRO A 94 -5.92 15.43 -14.33
C PRO A 94 -6.47 16.46 -13.32
N ARG A 95 -5.81 16.63 -12.17
CA ARG A 95 -5.94 17.83 -11.35
C ARG A 95 -4.58 18.28 -10.80
N SER A 96 -3.96 19.22 -11.51
CA SER A 96 -2.92 20.17 -11.05
C SER A 96 -1.64 19.65 -10.37
N GLY A 97 -1.44 18.34 -10.24
CA GLY A 97 -0.20 17.73 -9.76
C GLY A 97 -0.24 16.24 -10.07
N TYR A 98 0.85 15.70 -10.61
CA TYR A 98 0.95 14.27 -10.87
C TYR A 98 1.00 13.53 -9.53
N LEU A 99 -0.02 12.72 -9.19
CA LEU A 99 0.06 11.82 -8.04
C LEU A 99 1.05 10.71 -8.38
N ARG A 100 2.25 10.77 -7.83
CA ARG A 100 3.26 9.73 -8.03
C ARG A 100 3.01 8.58 -7.07
N LEU A 101 2.80 7.38 -7.60
CA LEU A 101 2.79 6.15 -6.82
C LEU A 101 4.19 5.55 -6.85
N SER A 102 4.80 5.42 -5.67
CA SER A 102 6.13 4.83 -5.51
C SER A 102 6.04 3.53 -4.73
N LEU A 103 6.77 2.52 -5.19
CA LEU A 103 6.96 1.27 -4.47
C LEU A 103 8.37 1.21 -3.93
N ILE A 104 8.48 0.89 -2.64
CA ILE A 104 9.76 0.55 -2.02
C ILE A 104 9.73 -0.96 -1.82
N TYR A 105 10.62 -1.66 -2.54
CA TYR A 105 10.87 -3.10 -2.42
C TYR A 105 11.95 -3.35 -1.36
#